data_AF-A0AAW4P7G2-F1
#
_entry.id   AF-A0AAW4P7G2-F1
#
_cell.length_a   1.000
_cell.length_b   1.000
_cell.length_c   1.000
_cell.angle_alpha   90.00
_cell.angle_beta   90.00
_cell.angle_gamma   90.00
#
_symmetry.space_group_name_H-M   'P 1'
#
loop_
_entity.id
_entity.type
_entity.pdbx_description
1 polymer ?
#
loop_
_entity_poly.entity_id
_entity_poly.type
_entity_poly.pdbx_seq_one_letter_code
_entity_poly.pdbx_strand_id
1 'polypeptide(L)'
;MATEDAYQELFPLDRLAEDSPELVQVGGRSIALFHHEGRVYAVDNRCPHMGFPLSKGTVDDGLLTCHWHHARFELACGDTLDPWADDVQTFPVEVRDGTVYLDPDPEPDVPRATHWRNRLADSMRENIDLVAAKAIINLDDLGEGFATPLETAVDFGITYRAMGWGRGLTTLGAMANLYDDVAHAEKLRAMYVGVTEVADDSAGEPPRFDQYELRNGDLSKARLKSWFRDTCEVRDSDGAERCLRTAAAHLPPEDVVEVLLAAATDHLYMNASHTLDFVNKAVETLDHVGWAKAEDVLAATVEQFTDASRSEELSQWRQPIDVADLCFDAHDALPDLVAAGEGREWERPDDLVETLLSDDPRVVAEALEDAIREGATAERLARTVALAATRRVAHFATSNEFSDWNTVHHTFSYANAAHALAARTDAIEAYRPCFDAAMSVYLDRFLNTPAAPIPEPGESARDPETIRKDLLATFDEQGRVNEAGALVSEHFDAGGGVAALKHTLAEGLLREDAGFHELQNVEAAFRQAEFAEDDAERRLPLIATARYLAAHFPTRREREQTFTIAHRLFRGEAIHGEDA
;
A
#
# COMPACT_ATOMS: atom_id res chain seq x y z
N MET A 1 -9.12 43.93 -9.81
CA MET A 1 -8.48 45.24 -10.02
C MET A 1 -7.27 45.27 -9.13
N ALA A 2 -6.10 44.88 -9.64
CA ALA A 2 -4.85 45.02 -8.92
C ALA A 2 -4.59 46.52 -8.67
N THR A 3 -4.19 46.89 -7.46
CA THR A 3 -3.80 48.26 -7.10
C THR A 3 -2.47 48.61 -7.77
N GLU A 4 -2.27 49.86 -8.19
CA GLU A 4 -1.04 50.34 -8.87
C GLU A 4 0.27 50.03 -8.13
N ASP A 5 0.22 49.70 -6.83
CA ASP A 5 1.35 49.30 -5.96
C ASP A 5 1.84 47.84 -6.14
N ALA A 6 1.17 46.99 -6.93
CA ALA A 6 1.58 45.58 -7.13
C ALA A 6 2.72 45.40 -8.14
N TYR A 7 2.86 46.34 -9.08
CA TYR A 7 3.79 46.21 -10.20
C TYR A 7 5.16 46.83 -9.89
N GLN A 8 6.21 46.02 -9.97
CA GLN A 8 7.59 46.46 -9.83
C GLN A 8 8.18 46.89 -11.17
N GLU A 9 8.78 48.08 -11.20
CA GLU A 9 9.54 48.58 -12.34
C GLU A 9 10.80 47.73 -12.58
N LEU A 10 11.04 47.34 -13.84
CA LEU A 10 12.21 46.58 -14.25
C LEU A 10 13.18 47.44 -15.08
N PHE A 11 13.01 47.46 -16.39
CA PHE A 11 13.91 48.14 -17.33
C PHE A 11 13.16 48.61 -18.59
N PRO A 12 13.78 49.45 -19.44
CA PRO A 12 13.18 49.85 -20.73
C PRO A 12 12.93 48.66 -21.65
N LEU A 13 11.81 48.68 -22.40
CA LEU A 13 11.41 47.63 -23.35
C LEU A 13 12.48 47.34 -24.40
N ASP A 14 13.16 48.37 -24.90
CA ASP A 14 14.18 48.25 -25.95
C ASP A 14 15.31 47.30 -25.55
N ARG A 15 15.65 47.24 -24.24
CA ARG A 15 16.67 46.31 -23.71
C ARG A 15 16.25 44.85 -23.93
N LEU A 16 15.01 44.51 -23.60
CA LEU A 16 14.51 43.14 -23.77
C LEU A 16 14.29 42.79 -25.24
N ALA A 17 13.90 43.77 -26.06
CA ALA A 17 13.73 43.56 -27.49
C ALA A 17 15.05 43.21 -28.19
N GLU A 18 16.18 43.75 -27.70
CA GLU A 18 17.52 43.46 -28.21
C GLU A 18 18.11 42.15 -27.62
N ASP A 19 17.92 41.91 -26.31
CA ASP A 19 18.62 40.85 -25.56
C ASP A 19 17.68 39.80 -24.93
N SER A 20 16.60 39.39 -25.61
CA SER A 20 15.69 38.33 -25.12
C SER A 20 16.32 36.93 -25.17
N PRO A 21 16.19 36.08 -24.12
CA PRO A 21 15.50 36.34 -22.86
C PRO A 21 16.36 37.08 -21.83
N GLU A 22 15.70 37.79 -20.91
CA GLU A 22 16.35 38.47 -19.78
C GLU A 22 15.91 37.88 -18.44
N LEU A 23 16.86 37.74 -17.50
CA LEU A 23 16.60 37.19 -16.17
C LEU A 23 16.59 38.30 -15.12
N VAL A 24 15.57 38.31 -14.27
CA VAL A 24 15.45 39.23 -13.13
C VAL A 24 15.30 38.48 -11.82
N GLN A 25 15.71 39.12 -10.73
CA GLN A 25 15.48 38.65 -9.36
C GLN A 25 14.50 39.60 -8.69
N VAL A 26 13.26 39.16 -8.51
CA VAL A 26 12.16 40.00 -8.01
C VAL A 26 11.36 39.18 -7.00
N GLY A 27 11.04 39.77 -5.84
CA GLY A 27 10.30 39.05 -4.78
C GLY A 27 11.00 37.79 -4.26
N GLY A 28 12.33 37.69 -4.41
CA GLY A 28 13.09 36.48 -4.08
C GLY A 28 12.94 35.33 -5.09
N ARG A 29 12.28 35.57 -6.23
CA ARG A 29 12.10 34.61 -7.32
C ARG A 29 12.99 34.98 -8.51
N SER A 30 13.41 33.94 -9.24
CA SER A 30 14.17 34.05 -10.48
C SER A 30 13.17 33.99 -11.64
N ILE A 31 12.97 35.10 -12.35
CA ILE A 31 11.92 35.23 -13.38
C ILE A 31 12.58 35.48 -14.74
N ALA A 32 12.19 34.70 -15.74
CA ALA A 32 12.64 34.84 -17.12
C ALA A 32 11.63 35.64 -17.94
N LEU A 33 12.07 36.76 -18.52
CA LEU A 33 11.30 37.59 -19.43
C LEU A 33 11.66 37.27 -20.88
N PHE A 34 10.62 37.17 -21.71
CA PHE A 34 10.73 36.90 -23.14
C PHE A 34 10.02 38.01 -23.92
N HIS A 35 10.66 38.53 -24.97
CA HIS A 35 10.00 39.39 -25.94
C HIS A 35 9.70 38.58 -27.21
N HIS A 36 8.42 38.37 -27.50
CA HIS A 36 7.96 37.55 -28.62
C HIS A 36 6.76 38.21 -29.30
N GLU A 37 6.82 38.30 -30.63
CA GLU A 37 5.77 38.93 -31.47
C GLU A 37 5.30 40.32 -31.00
N GLY A 38 6.23 41.13 -30.50
CA GLY A 38 5.95 42.50 -30.04
C GLY A 38 5.27 42.59 -28.66
N ARG A 39 5.26 41.49 -27.90
CA ARG A 39 4.74 41.42 -26.52
C ARG A 39 5.80 40.90 -25.56
N VAL A 40 5.67 41.27 -24.29
CA VAL A 40 6.52 40.79 -23.21
C VAL A 40 5.77 39.75 -22.40
N TYR A 41 6.43 38.63 -22.13
CA TYR A 41 5.94 37.55 -21.29
C TYR A 41 6.95 37.32 -20.17
N ALA A 42 6.47 36.90 -19.01
CA ALA A 42 7.32 36.57 -17.88
C ALA A 42 6.86 35.26 -17.25
N VAL A 43 7.81 34.37 -16.99
CA VAL A 43 7.57 33.05 -16.39
C VAL A 43 8.59 32.76 -15.30
N ASP A 44 8.26 31.85 -14.40
CA ASP A 44 9.24 31.34 -13.43
C ASP A 44 10.41 30.74 -14.22
N ASN A 45 11.63 31.18 -13.91
CA ASN A 45 12.80 30.66 -14.61
C ASN A 45 13.04 29.19 -14.26
N ARG A 46 12.41 28.65 -13.22
CA ARG A 46 12.53 27.26 -12.83
C ARG A 46 11.52 26.40 -13.58
N CYS A 47 12.00 25.55 -14.50
CA CYS A 47 11.14 24.60 -15.20
C CYS A 47 10.36 23.73 -14.19
N PRO A 48 9.02 23.66 -14.31
CA PRO A 48 8.19 22.94 -13.35
C PRO A 48 8.43 21.42 -13.34
N HIS A 49 9.09 20.86 -14.37
CA HIS A 49 9.44 19.44 -14.40
C HIS A 49 10.56 19.10 -13.38
N MET A 50 11.81 19.50 -13.66
CA MET A 50 12.98 19.18 -12.82
C MET A 50 13.85 20.42 -12.51
N GLY A 51 13.27 21.62 -12.59
CA GLY A 51 13.89 22.84 -12.08
C GLY A 51 14.94 23.49 -12.97
N PHE A 52 15.11 23.03 -14.21
CA PHE A 52 16.11 23.59 -15.14
C PHE A 52 15.77 25.03 -15.58
N PRO A 53 16.77 25.92 -15.76
CA PRO A 53 16.53 27.31 -16.17
C PRO A 53 15.82 27.43 -17.52
N LEU A 54 14.61 27.97 -17.52
CA LEU A 54 13.82 28.23 -18.72
C LEU A 54 14.36 29.39 -19.56
N SER A 55 15.17 30.29 -18.99
CA SER A 55 15.94 31.29 -19.74
C SER A 55 16.94 30.69 -20.72
N LYS A 56 17.29 29.40 -20.57
CA LYS A 56 18.09 28.66 -21.56
C LYS A 56 17.24 28.01 -22.65
N GLY A 57 15.91 28.05 -22.52
CA GLY A 57 14.95 27.50 -23.46
C GLY A 57 14.90 28.26 -24.78
N THR A 58 14.05 27.80 -25.68
CA THR A 58 13.82 28.42 -26.99
C THR A 58 12.35 28.78 -27.13
N VAL A 59 12.07 29.96 -27.66
CA VAL A 59 10.71 30.42 -27.96
C VAL A 59 10.49 30.39 -29.47
N ASP A 60 9.41 29.75 -29.89
CA ASP A 60 8.94 29.71 -31.28
C ASP A 60 7.40 29.60 -31.30
N ASP A 61 6.74 30.34 -32.19
CA ASP A 61 5.26 30.38 -32.33
C ASP A 61 4.48 30.46 -30.99
N GLY A 62 4.94 31.30 -30.05
CA GLY A 62 4.32 31.49 -28.74
C GLY A 62 4.61 30.39 -27.71
N LEU A 63 5.39 29.37 -28.06
CA LEU A 63 5.73 28.25 -27.19
C LEU A 63 7.17 28.35 -26.68
N LEU A 64 7.32 28.29 -25.36
CA LEU A 64 8.60 28.14 -24.68
C LEU A 64 8.94 26.66 -24.51
N THR A 65 9.99 26.21 -25.18
CA THR A 65 10.52 24.84 -25.04
C THR A 65 11.69 24.82 -24.07
N CYS A 66 11.58 24.06 -22.99
CA CYS A 66 12.68 23.82 -22.07
C CYS A 66 13.85 23.17 -22.82
N HIS A 67 15.06 23.70 -22.66
CA HIS A 67 16.25 23.20 -23.37
C HIS A 67 16.58 21.74 -23.05
N TRP A 68 16.17 21.26 -21.87
CA TRP A 68 16.71 20.02 -21.34
C TRP A 68 15.85 18.80 -21.64
N HIS A 69 14.60 18.78 -21.17
CA HIS A 69 13.66 17.68 -21.41
C HIS A 69 12.63 18.01 -22.49
N HIS A 70 12.68 19.20 -23.07
CA HIS A 70 11.80 19.64 -24.15
C HIS A 70 10.31 19.73 -23.80
N ALA A 71 9.96 19.87 -22.51
CA ALA A 71 8.62 20.31 -22.11
C ALA A 71 8.31 21.67 -22.75
N ARG A 72 7.10 21.83 -23.27
CA ARG A 72 6.64 23.01 -23.99
C ARG A 72 5.53 23.71 -23.23
N PHE A 73 5.64 25.03 -23.10
CA PHE A 73 4.71 25.87 -22.36
C PHE A 73 4.21 27.01 -23.24
N GLU A 74 2.91 27.29 -23.23
CA GLU A 74 2.39 28.52 -23.84
C GLU A 74 2.84 29.74 -23.03
N LEU A 75 3.51 30.71 -23.67
CA LEU A 75 4.06 31.88 -22.97
C LEU A 75 3.01 32.77 -22.31
N ALA A 76 1.77 32.77 -22.83
CA ALA A 76 0.73 33.68 -22.38
C ALA A 76 0.08 33.27 -21.05
N CYS A 77 -0.15 31.96 -20.86
CA CYS A 77 -0.81 31.41 -19.66
C CYS A 77 0.09 30.46 -18.85
N GLY A 78 1.09 29.85 -19.47
CA GLY A 78 2.00 28.89 -18.84
C GLY A 78 1.60 27.42 -19.03
N ASP A 79 0.46 27.16 -19.65
CA ASP A 79 -0.08 25.81 -19.86
C ASP A 79 0.92 24.91 -20.59
N THR A 80 1.11 23.71 -20.07
CA THR A 80 1.97 22.69 -20.68
C THR A 80 1.27 21.94 -21.80
N LEU A 81 1.98 21.70 -22.90
CA LEU A 81 1.56 20.72 -23.92
C LEU A 81 2.00 19.30 -23.57
N ASP A 82 2.79 19.15 -22.51
CA ASP A 82 3.50 17.94 -22.13
C ASP A 82 3.13 17.62 -20.66
N PRO A 83 2.06 16.84 -20.39
CA PRO A 83 1.46 16.68 -19.05
C PRO A 83 2.33 15.91 -18.04
N TRP A 84 3.47 15.37 -18.49
CA TRP A 84 4.54 14.87 -17.60
C TRP A 84 5.32 16.00 -16.91
N ALA A 85 5.17 17.25 -17.37
CA ALA A 85 5.53 18.45 -16.64
C ALA A 85 4.30 19.09 -15.97
N ASP A 86 4.51 20.07 -15.09
CA ASP A 86 3.44 20.95 -14.60
C ASP A 86 3.35 22.20 -15.48
N ASP A 87 2.29 22.99 -15.33
CA ASP A 87 2.23 24.33 -15.92
C ASP A 87 3.31 25.24 -15.30
N VAL A 88 3.85 26.16 -16.09
CA VAL A 88 4.82 27.13 -15.58
C VAL A 88 4.09 28.35 -15.03
N GLN A 89 4.46 28.79 -13.83
CA GLN A 89 3.93 30.02 -13.26
C GLN A 89 4.27 31.21 -14.17
N THR A 90 3.24 31.91 -14.66
CA THR A 90 3.38 33.18 -15.38
C THR A 90 3.29 34.38 -14.43
N PHE A 91 3.87 35.50 -14.83
CA PHE A 91 3.84 36.75 -14.07
C PHE A 91 3.26 37.86 -14.96
N PRO A 92 2.20 38.56 -14.53
CA PRO A 92 1.61 39.66 -15.29
C PRO A 92 2.64 40.76 -15.58
N VAL A 93 2.70 41.19 -16.83
CA VAL A 93 3.59 42.26 -17.30
C VAL A 93 2.79 43.40 -17.91
N GLU A 94 3.19 44.63 -17.60
CA GLU A 94 2.70 45.84 -18.26
C GLU A 94 3.85 46.65 -18.83
N VAL A 95 3.64 47.25 -20.00
CA VAL A 95 4.58 48.23 -20.55
C VAL A 95 3.95 49.62 -20.43
N ARG A 96 4.55 50.49 -19.62
CA ARG A 96 4.10 51.87 -19.37
C ARG A 96 5.19 52.83 -19.86
N ASP A 97 4.84 53.69 -20.82
CA ASP A 97 5.76 54.69 -21.40
C ASP A 97 7.13 54.12 -21.85
N GLY A 98 7.14 52.88 -22.36
CA GLY A 98 8.34 52.20 -22.83
C GLY A 98 9.15 51.48 -21.74
N THR A 99 8.66 51.44 -20.51
CA THR A 99 9.26 50.71 -19.38
C THR A 99 8.45 49.47 -19.03
N VAL A 100 9.13 48.35 -18.77
CA VAL A 100 8.53 47.08 -18.37
C VAL A 100 8.29 47.07 -16.86
N TYR A 101 7.07 46.70 -16.47
CA TYR A 101 6.62 46.51 -15.09
C TYR A 101 6.10 45.08 -14.92
N LEU A 102 6.38 44.44 -13.78
CA LEU A 102 6.00 43.06 -13.49
C LEU A 102 5.32 42.97 -12.12
N ASP A 103 4.22 42.22 -12.04
CA ASP A 103 3.66 41.78 -10.75
C ASP A 103 4.41 40.51 -10.29
N PRO A 104 5.18 40.54 -9.18
CA PRO A 104 5.97 39.41 -8.73
C PRO A 104 5.20 38.41 -7.85
N ASP A 105 3.95 38.73 -7.48
CA ASP A 105 3.12 37.85 -6.65
C ASP A 105 1.69 37.75 -7.20
N PRO A 106 1.54 37.24 -8.44
CA PRO A 106 0.22 37.06 -9.01
C PRO A 106 -0.59 36.07 -8.20
N GLU A 107 -1.88 36.35 -8.06
CA GLU A 107 -2.84 35.40 -7.52
C GLU A 107 -2.96 34.21 -8.50
N PRO A 108 -2.80 32.96 -8.05
CA PRO A 108 -2.91 31.81 -8.94
C PRO A 108 -4.35 31.61 -9.42
N ASP A 109 -4.52 31.21 -10.68
CA ASP A 109 -5.84 30.96 -11.28
C ASP A 109 -6.60 29.80 -10.62
N VAL A 110 -5.86 28.84 -10.06
CA VAL A 110 -6.40 27.69 -9.33
C VAL A 110 -5.83 27.68 -7.91
N PRO A 111 -6.67 27.51 -6.86
CA PRO A 111 -6.18 27.36 -5.51
C PRO A 111 -5.18 26.20 -5.38
N ARG A 112 -4.08 26.41 -4.67
CA ARG A 112 -2.96 25.45 -4.57
C ARG A 112 -3.38 24.03 -4.19
N ALA A 113 -4.33 23.90 -3.25
CA ALA A 113 -4.89 22.59 -2.87
C ALA A 113 -5.67 21.92 -4.00
N THR A 114 -6.40 22.69 -4.80
CA THR A 114 -7.13 22.16 -5.97
C THR A 114 -6.15 21.73 -7.07
N HIS A 115 -5.10 22.52 -7.30
CA HIS A 115 -4.02 22.17 -8.24
C HIS A 115 -3.42 20.80 -7.90
N TRP A 116 -2.92 20.60 -6.69
CA TRP A 116 -2.25 19.36 -6.33
C TRP A 116 -3.18 18.13 -6.27
N ARG A 117 -4.47 18.31 -5.95
CA ARG A 117 -5.47 17.24 -6.09
C ARG A 117 -5.67 16.84 -7.55
N ASN A 118 -5.74 17.81 -8.46
CA ASN A 118 -5.86 17.52 -9.89
C ASN A 118 -4.60 16.82 -10.41
N ARG A 119 -3.40 17.31 -10.03
CA ARG A 119 -2.13 16.69 -10.44
C ARG A 119 -1.94 15.28 -9.89
N LEU A 120 -2.41 15.00 -8.69
CA LEU A 120 -2.46 13.64 -8.15
C LEU A 120 -3.34 12.70 -9.00
N ALA A 121 -4.53 13.17 -9.39
CA ALA A 121 -5.41 12.38 -10.26
C ALA A 121 -4.78 12.15 -11.64
N ASP A 122 -4.17 13.20 -12.22
CA ASP A 122 -3.50 13.12 -13.52
C ASP A 122 -2.28 12.20 -13.48
N SER A 123 -1.51 12.18 -12.37
CA SER A 123 -0.37 11.28 -12.25
C SER A 123 -0.78 9.81 -12.32
N MET A 124 -1.94 9.44 -11.81
CA MET A 124 -2.43 8.07 -11.92
C MET A 124 -2.98 7.77 -13.32
N ARG A 125 -3.69 8.72 -13.94
CA ARG A 125 -4.23 8.57 -15.31
C ARG A 125 -3.14 8.35 -16.35
N GLU A 126 -2.05 9.09 -16.24
CA GLU A 126 -0.94 9.08 -17.19
C GLU A 126 0.23 8.19 -16.72
N ASN A 127 0.11 7.58 -15.53
CA ASN A 127 1.13 6.79 -14.83
C ASN A 127 2.50 7.49 -14.73
N ILE A 128 2.55 8.63 -14.01
CA ILE A 128 3.71 9.53 -13.90
C ILE A 128 4.17 9.72 -12.45
N ASP A 129 5.12 8.91 -12.03
CA ASP A 129 5.70 8.86 -10.68
C ASP A 129 6.15 10.22 -10.13
N LEU A 130 6.88 11.01 -10.93
CA LEU A 130 7.38 12.30 -10.45
C LEU A 130 6.24 13.28 -10.11
N VAL A 131 5.15 13.24 -10.88
CA VAL A 131 3.96 14.08 -10.62
C VAL A 131 3.26 13.60 -9.36
N ALA A 132 3.13 12.27 -9.16
CA ALA A 132 2.56 11.70 -7.95
C ALA A 132 3.36 12.11 -6.71
N ALA A 133 4.69 11.96 -6.73
CA ALA A 133 5.57 12.35 -5.63
C ALA A 133 5.46 13.85 -5.30
N LYS A 134 5.47 14.72 -6.32
CA LYS A 134 5.29 16.17 -6.12
C LYS A 134 3.93 16.49 -5.52
N ALA A 135 2.85 15.87 -6.00
CA ALA A 135 1.51 16.11 -5.50
C ALA A 135 1.37 15.70 -4.04
N ILE A 136 1.86 14.51 -3.67
CA ILE A 136 1.78 14.00 -2.28
C ILE A 136 2.55 14.90 -1.32
N ILE A 137 3.78 15.29 -1.65
CA ILE A 137 4.61 16.17 -0.81
C ILE A 137 3.93 17.54 -0.61
N ASN A 138 3.35 18.11 -1.67
CA ASN A 138 2.69 19.41 -1.57
C ASN A 138 1.32 19.35 -0.88
N LEU A 139 0.59 18.24 -1.00
CA LEU A 139 -0.65 18.00 -0.26
C LEU A 139 -0.36 17.84 1.23
N ASP A 140 0.74 17.16 1.59
CA ASP A 140 1.18 17.06 2.99
C ASP A 140 1.52 18.42 3.60
N ASP A 141 2.25 19.28 2.88
CA ASP A 141 2.52 20.67 3.32
C ASP A 141 1.22 21.48 3.54
N LEU A 142 0.14 21.10 2.86
CA LEU A 142 -1.20 21.69 3.02
C LEU A 142 -2.03 21.02 4.13
N GLY A 143 -1.50 20.03 4.83
CA GLY A 143 -2.20 19.26 5.86
C GLY A 143 -3.13 18.17 5.32
N GLU A 144 -2.94 17.76 4.07
CA GLU A 144 -3.76 16.78 3.35
C GLU A 144 -2.99 15.52 2.91
N GLY A 145 -1.83 15.25 3.53
CA GLY A 145 -0.87 14.22 3.07
C GLY A 145 -1.32 12.77 3.19
N PHE A 146 -2.44 12.50 3.87
CA PHE A 146 -2.95 11.13 4.08
C PHE A 146 -4.30 10.90 3.38
N ALA A 147 -5.37 11.51 3.91
CA ALA A 147 -6.74 11.25 3.47
C ALA A 147 -6.93 11.54 1.98
N THR A 148 -6.39 12.67 1.49
CA THR A 148 -6.55 13.07 0.09
C THR A 148 -5.86 12.09 -0.87
N PRO A 149 -4.55 11.74 -0.72
CA PRO A 149 -3.92 10.69 -1.51
C PRO A 149 -4.64 9.35 -1.47
N LEU A 150 -5.01 8.90 -0.27
CA LEU A 150 -5.66 7.61 -0.07
C LEU A 150 -7.03 7.54 -0.76
N GLU A 151 -7.93 8.48 -0.48
CA GLU A 151 -9.27 8.50 -1.07
C GLU A 151 -9.23 8.64 -2.59
N THR A 152 -8.36 9.51 -3.11
CA THR A 152 -8.23 9.73 -4.56
C THR A 152 -7.73 8.45 -5.25
N ALA A 153 -6.76 7.74 -4.67
CA ALA A 153 -6.24 6.51 -5.24
C ALA A 153 -7.22 5.33 -5.09
N VAL A 154 -7.97 5.25 -3.98
CA VAL A 154 -9.06 4.27 -3.85
C VAL A 154 -10.10 4.49 -4.94
N ASP A 155 -10.60 5.71 -5.10
CA ASP A 155 -11.63 6.04 -6.10
C ASP A 155 -11.14 5.79 -7.53
N PHE A 156 -9.86 6.10 -7.80
CA PHE A 156 -9.23 5.80 -9.08
C PHE A 156 -9.13 4.29 -9.32
N GLY A 157 -8.56 3.53 -8.38
CA GLY A 157 -8.31 2.10 -8.55
C GLY A 157 -9.60 1.28 -8.68
N ILE A 158 -10.65 1.58 -7.90
CA ILE A 158 -11.92 0.86 -8.01
C ILE A 158 -12.65 1.15 -9.32
N THR A 159 -12.34 2.28 -9.98
CA THR A 159 -12.95 2.72 -11.23
C THR A 159 -12.18 2.24 -12.46
N TYR A 160 -10.85 2.38 -12.46
CA TYR A 160 -10.02 2.27 -13.65
C TYR A 160 -9.26 0.94 -13.79
N ARG A 161 -9.43 0.01 -12.85
CA ARG A 161 -8.91 -1.35 -12.97
C ARG A 161 -10.02 -2.31 -13.40
N ALA A 162 -9.85 -2.94 -14.57
CA ALA A 162 -10.87 -3.80 -15.18
C ALA A 162 -11.33 -4.95 -14.28
N MET A 163 -10.36 -5.62 -13.63
CA MET A 163 -10.61 -6.73 -12.70
C MET A 163 -10.94 -6.26 -11.27
N GLY A 164 -11.26 -4.98 -11.07
CA GLY A 164 -11.64 -4.41 -9.77
C GLY A 164 -10.49 -4.36 -8.77
N TRP A 165 -10.67 -4.91 -7.57
CA TRP A 165 -9.68 -4.88 -6.49
C TRP A 165 -8.50 -5.80 -6.81
N GLY A 166 -7.29 -5.28 -6.69
CA GLY A 166 -6.05 -5.93 -7.13
C GLY A 166 -4.86 -5.70 -6.21
N ARG A 167 -3.67 -5.96 -6.74
CA ARG A 167 -2.41 -5.76 -6.01
C ARG A 167 -2.21 -4.28 -5.65
N GLY A 168 -2.59 -3.35 -6.53
CA GLY A 168 -2.36 -1.92 -6.33
C GLY A 168 -3.16 -1.38 -5.14
N LEU A 169 -4.47 -1.65 -5.12
CA LEU A 169 -5.35 -1.27 -4.00
C LEU A 169 -5.02 -2.02 -2.71
N THR A 170 -4.59 -3.28 -2.81
CA THR A 170 -4.13 -4.05 -1.64
C THR A 170 -2.86 -3.45 -1.04
N THR A 171 -1.90 -3.04 -1.88
CA THR A 171 -0.69 -2.33 -1.45
C THR A 171 -1.04 -0.98 -0.84
N LEU A 172 -1.93 -0.20 -1.45
CA LEU A 172 -2.40 1.07 -0.90
C LEU A 172 -3.01 0.89 0.50
N GLY A 173 -3.87 -0.12 0.68
CA GLY A 173 -4.44 -0.46 1.98
C GLY A 173 -3.38 -0.85 3.02
N ALA A 174 -2.39 -1.66 2.63
CA ALA A 174 -1.26 -2.00 3.50
C ALA A 174 -0.43 -0.76 3.90
N MET A 175 -0.17 0.15 2.96
CA MET A 175 0.53 1.41 3.23
C MET A 175 -0.26 2.35 4.13
N ALA A 176 -1.60 2.38 4.00
CA ALA A 176 -2.47 3.12 4.89
C ALA A 176 -2.42 2.57 6.32
N ASN A 177 -2.39 1.24 6.48
CA ASN A 177 -2.25 0.60 7.78
C ASN A 177 -0.89 0.88 8.44
N LEU A 178 0.19 0.95 7.65
CA LEU A 178 1.52 1.29 8.14
C LEU A 178 1.68 2.77 8.52
N TYR A 179 0.78 3.65 8.08
CA TYR A 179 1.00 5.09 8.13
C TYR A 179 1.36 5.59 9.54
N ASP A 180 0.62 5.20 10.57
CA ASP A 180 0.89 5.66 11.95
C ASP A 180 2.02 4.93 12.67
N ASP A 181 2.52 3.86 12.08
CA ASP A 181 3.65 3.06 12.57
C ASP A 181 5.01 3.55 12.04
N VAL A 182 5.04 4.64 11.26
CA VAL A 182 6.26 5.14 10.62
C VAL A 182 6.52 6.62 10.88
N ALA A 183 7.80 7.01 10.75
CA ALA A 183 8.19 8.41 10.86
C ALA A 183 7.65 9.24 9.68
N HIS A 184 7.60 10.56 9.85
CA HIS A 184 6.92 11.44 8.89
C HIS A 184 7.49 11.40 7.46
N ALA A 185 8.80 11.20 7.29
CA ALA A 185 9.36 11.05 5.94
C ALA A 185 8.87 9.76 5.27
N GLU A 186 8.78 8.67 6.04
CA GLU A 186 8.27 7.37 5.61
C GLU A 186 6.75 7.40 5.37
N LYS A 187 5.98 8.24 6.09
CA LYS A 187 4.55 8.48 5.82
C LYS A 187 4.32 8.91 4.38
N LEU A 188 5.13 9.85 3.88
CA LEU A 188 5.05 10.33 2.51
C LEU A 188 5.44 9.26 1.49
N ARG A 189 6.48 8.46 1.80
CA ARG A 189 6.88 7.33 0.95
C ARG A 189 5.81 6.25 0.88
N ALA A 190 5.17 5.93 2.00
CA ALA A 190 4.09 4.94 2.05
C ALA A 190 2.93 5.37 1.13
N MET A 191 2.50 6.63 1.21
CA MET A 191 1.47 7.15 0.29
C MET A 191 1.95 7.17 -1.16
N TYR A 192 3.20 7.55 -1.41
CA TYR A 192 3.76 7.53 -2.76
C TYR A 192 3.78 6.12 -3.36
N VAL A 193 4.29 5.12 -2.63
CA VAL A 193 4.30 3.71 -3.04
C VAL A 193 2.87 3.19 -3.27
N GLY A 194 1.93 3.49 -2.38
CA GLY A 194 0.54 3.06 -2.53
C GLY A 194 -0.13 3.66 -3.77
N VAL A 195 0.06 4.97 -4.02
CA VAL A 195 -0.51 5.67 -5.18
C VAL A 195 0.08 5.17 -6.49
N THR A 196 1.41 4.98 -6.57
CA THR A 196 2.06 4.51 -7.79
C THR A 196 1.73 3.05 -8.09
N GLU A 197 1.60 2.19 -7.07
CA GLU A 197 1.15 0.80 -7.28
C GLU A 197 -0.30 0.72 -7.80
N VAL A 198 -1.20 1.60 -7.37
CA VAL A 198 -2.54 1.71 -7.97
C VAL A 198 -2.46 2.17 -9.42
N ALA A 199 -1.64 3.17 -9.71
CA ALA A 199 -1.44 3.65 -11.08
C ALA A 199 -0.88 2.55 -11.99
N ASP A 200 0.17 1.86 -11.56
CA ASP A 200 0.80 0.74 -12.26
C ASP A 200 -0.14 -0.47 -12.45
N ASP A 201 -1.03 -0.74 -11.49
CA ASP A 201 -2.03 -1.83 -11.59
C ASP A 201 -3.26 -1.47 -12.43
N SER A 202 -3.42 -0.19 -12.78
CA SER A 202 -4.53 0.32 -13.62
C SER A 202 -4.05 0.80 -15.01
N ALA A 203 -2.73 0.91 -15.23
CA ALA A 203 -2.17 1.47 -16.44
C ALA A 203 -2.54 0.63 -17.69
N GLY A 204 -3.26 1.25 -18.62
CA GLY A 204 -3.71 0.59 -19.85
C GLY A 204 -4.96 -0.28 -19.70
N GLU A 205 -5.54 -0.34 -18.50
CA GLU A 205 -6.79 -1.06 -18.24
C GLU A 205 -8.02 -0.20 -18.62
N PRO A 206 -9.11 -0.81 -19.12
CA PRO A 206 -10.38 -0.12 -19.27
C PRO A 206 -11.07 0.12 -17.91
N PRO A 207 -11.90 1.17 -17.79
CA PRO A 207 -12.71 1.36 -16.59
C PRO A 207 -13.75 0.25 -16.41
N ARG A 208 -14.10 -0.02 -15.16
CA ARG A 208 -15.20 -0.93 -14.80
C ARG A 208 -16.55 -0.23 -14.99
N PHE A 209 -17.55 -1.02 -15.37
CA PHE A 209 -18.95 -0.59 -15.38
C PHE A 209 -19.67 -1.25 -14.21
N ASP A 210 -20.02 -0.45 -13.22
CA ASP A 210 -20.64 -0.95 -12.01
C ASP A 210 -22.06 -1.48 -12.23
N GLN A 211 -22.43 -2.47 -11.44
CA GLN A 211 -23.80 -2.89 -11.25
C GLN A 211 -24.51 -2.04 -10.20
N TYR A 212 -25.85 -2.10 -10.19
CA TYR A 212 -26.66 -1.37 -9.19
C TYR A 212 -27.20 -2.32 -8.13
N GLU A 213 -27.35 -1.80 -6.91
CA GLU A 213 -28.06 -2.51 -5.83
C GLU A 213 -29.45 -3.01 -6.26
N LEU A 214 -29.91 -4.07 -5.59
CA LEU A 214 -31.26 -4.57 -5.76
C LEU A 214 -32.24 -3.60 -5.08
N ARG A 215 -33.27 -3.18 -5.81
CA ARG A 215 -34.30 -2.25 -5.29
C ARG A 215 -35.13 -2.76 -4.11
N ASN A 216 -34.90 -4.00 -3.67
CA ASN A 216 -35.63 -4.59 -2.57
C ASN A 216 -34.80 -4.46 -1.28
N GLY A 217 -35.05 -3.39 -0.51
CA GLY A 217 -34.38 -3.15 0.76
C GLY A 217 -34.82 -4.08 1.91
N ASP A 218 -35.86 -4.90 1.72
CA ASP A 218 -36.38 -5.83 2.74
C ASP A 218 -35.66 -7.20 2.74
N LEU A 219 -34.51 -7.31 2.08
CA LEU A 219 -33.76 -8.57 1.97
C LEU A 219 -32.99 -8.86 3.26
N SER A 220 -33.30 -10.00 3.88
CA SER A 220 -32.58 -10.48 5.07
C SER A 220 -31.12 -10.83 4.75
N LYS A 221 -30.20 -10.64 5.71
CA LYS A 221 -28.81 -11.13 5.68
C LYS A 221 -28.69 -12.54 5.11
N ALA A 222 -29.41 -13.51 5.69
CA ALA A 222 -29.33 -14.91 5.29
C ALA A 222 -29.62 -15.14 3.79
N ARG A 223 -30.47 -14.29 3.20
CA ARG A 223 -30.82 -14.37 1.78
C ARG A 223 -29.75 -13.76 0.90
N LEU A 224 -29.23 -12.59 1.27
CA LEU A 224 -28.13 -11.94 0.56
C LEU A 224 -26.87 -12.81 0.63
N LYS A 225 -26.56 -13.38 1.80
CA LYS A 225 -25.47 -14.36 1.98
C LYS A 225 -25.62 -15.55 1.04
N SER A 226 -26.81 -16.17 1.00
CA SER A 226 -27.07 -17.31 0.10
C SER A 226 -26.90 -16.91 -1.36
N TRP A 227 -27.52 -15.82 -1.80
CA TRP A 227 -27.46 -15.39 -3.20
C TRP A 227 -26.05 -15.02 -3.64
N PHE A 228 -25.29 -14.30 -2.81
CA PHE A 228 -23.91 -13.95 -3.11
C PHE A 228 -23.05 -15.21 -3.30
N ARG A 229 -23.15 -16.16 -2.37
CA ARG A 229 -22.44 -17.44 -2.46
C ARG A 229 -22.84 -18.24 -3.70
N ASP A 230 -24.14 -18.33 -3.99
CA ASP A 230 -24.65 -19.03 -5.18
C ASP A 230 -24.12 -18.40 -6.48
N THR A 231 -24.08 -17.06 -6.56
CA THR A 231 -23.53 -16.34 -7.72
C THR A 231 -22.02 -16.52 -7.86
N CYS A 232 -21.27 -16.53 -6.75
CA CYS A 232 -19.84 -16.82 -6.76
C CYS A 232 -19.56 -18.25 -7.25
N GLU A 233 -20.34 -19.23 -6.79
CA GLU A 233 -20.17 -20.64 -7.18
C GLU A 233 -20.36 -20.87 -8.68
N VAL A 234 -21.35 -20.20 -9.28
CA VAL A 234 -21.60 -20.30 -10.73
C VAL A 234 -20.83 -19.26 -11.56
N ARG A 235 -19.92 -18.51 -10.94
CA ARG A 235 -19.08 -17.48 -11.58
C ARG A 235 -19.89 -16.37 -12.28
N ASP A 236 -21.00 -15.97 -11.68
CA ASP A 236 -21.85 -14.84 -12.12
C ASP A 236 -21.41 -13.54 -11.43
N SER A 237 -20.45 -12.81 -12.02
CA SER A 237 -19.93 -11.57 -11.44
C SER A 237 -20.97 -10.45 -11.38
N ASP A 238 -21.83 -10.31 -12.39
CA ASP A 238 -22.92 -9.35 -12.37
C ASP A 238 -23.89 -9.62 -11.21
N GLY A 239 -24.29 -10.88 -11.02
CA GLY A 239 -25.16 -11.30 -9.93
C GLY A 239 -24.51 -11.08 -8.55
N ALA A 240 -23.23 -11.45 -8.42
CA ALA A 240 -22.46 -11.32 -7.19
C ALA A 240 -22.30 -9.84 -6.78
N GLU A 241 -21.96 -8.96 -7.73
CA GLU A 241 -21.81 -7.53 -7.46
C GLU A 241 -23.12 -6.91 -6.97
N ARG A 242 -24.25 -7.26 -7.59
CA ARG A 242 -25.56 -6.75 -7.16
C ARG A 242 -25.92 -7.22 -5.76
N CYS A 243 -25.63 -8.48 -5.42
CA CYS A 243 -25.86 -9.01 -4.08
C CYS A 243 -24.99 -8.30 -3.05
N LEU A 244 -23.70 -8.12 -3.35
CA LEU A 244 -22.74 -7.52 -2.43
C LEU A 244 -22.99 -6.02 -2.22
N ARG A 245 -23.30 -5.26 -3.27
CA ARG A 245 -23.72 -3.85 -3.16
C ARG A 245 -24.95 -3.71 -2.28
N THR A 246 -25.96 -4.57 -2.50
CA THR A 246 -27.18 -4.56 -1.66
C THR A 246 -26.87 -4.90 -0.20
N ALA A 247 -25.94 -5.84 0.05
CA ALA A 247 -25.49 -6.16 1.39
C ALA A 247 -24.77 -4.97 2.05
N ALA A 248 -23.82 -4.37 1.36
CA ALA A 248 -23.05 -3.21 1.83
C ALA A 248 -23.95 -1.98 2.11
N ALA A 249 -25.02 -1.78 1.34
CA ALA A 249 -25.95 -0.66 1.51
C ALA A 249 -26.89 -0.81 2.71
N HIS A 250 -27.16 -2.04 3.18
CA HIS A 250 -28.29 -2.32 4.07
C HIS A 250 -27.95 -3.14 5.32
N LEU A 251 -26.84 -3.85 5.33
CA LEU A 251 -26.39 -4.64 6.47
C LEU A 251 -25.35 -3.86 7.27
N PRO A 252 -25.26 -4.09 8.59
CA PRO A 252 -24.17 -3.53 9.38
C PRO A 252 -22.82 -4.16 8.96
N PRO A 253 -21.68 -3.48 9.19
CA PRO A 253 -20.35 -3.94 8.77
C PRO A 253 -20.03 -5.40 9.12
N GLU A 254 -20.34 -5.84 10.33
CA GLU A 254 -20.09 -7.21 10.81
C GLU A 254 -20.85 -8.28 10.00
N ASP A 255 -22.06 -7.95 9.53
CA ASP A 255 -22.89 -8.83 8.72
C ASP A 255 -22.40 -8.88 7.26
N VAL A 256 -21.85 -7.77 6.74
CA VAL A 256 -21.20 -7.73 5.42
C VAL A 256 -19.92 -8.55 5.42
N VAL A 257 -19.11 -8.44 6.49
CA VAL A 257 -17.92 -9.27 6.69
C VAL A 257 -18.29 -10.75 6.73
N GLU A 258 -19.37 -11.13 7.44
CA GLU A 258 -19.87 -12.52 7.42
C GLU A 258 -20.19 -13.00 5.99
N VAL A 259 -20.86 -12.17 5.18
CA VAL A 259 -21.19 -12.53 3.78
C VAL A 259 -19.93 -12.78 2.95
N LEU A 260 -18.94 -11.89 3.05
CA LEU A 260 -17.67 -12.01 2.34
C LEU A 260 -16.88 -13.24 2.79
N LEU A 261 -16.75 -13.43 4.10
CA LEU A 261 -16.01 -14.53 4.71
C LEU A 261 -16.60 -15.88 4.32
N ALA A 262 -17.93 -16.01 4.35
CA ALA A 262 -18.61 -17.24 3.94
C ALA A 262 -18.31 -17.60 2.47
N ALA A 263 -18.32 -16.63 1.56
CA ALA A 263 -18.01 -16.87 0.16
C ALA A 263 -16.51 -17.12 -0.09
N ALA A 264 -15.62 -16.43 0.64
CA ALA A 264 -14.16 -16.57 0.50
C ALA A 264 -13.63 -17.92 1.01
N THR A 265 -14.46 -18.65 1.78
CA THR A 265 -14.09 -19.89 2.48
C THR A 265 -15.06 -21.03 2.19
N ASP A 266 -15.89 -20.90 1.15
CA ASP A 266 -16.65 -22.04 0.61
C ASP A 266 -15.74 -23.01 -0.15
N HIS A 267 -14.59 -22.51 -0.64
CA HIS A 267 -13.51 -23.29 -1.23
C HIS A 267 -12.20 -22.97 -0.51
N LEU A 268 -11.24 -23.88 -0.57
CA LEU A 268 -10.07 -23.82 0.29
C LEU A 268 -9.02 -22.91 -0.33
N TYR A 269 -8.49 -21.99 0.48
CA TYR A 269 -7.28 -21.22 0.19
C TYR A 269 -7.26 -20.66 -1.26
N MET A 270 -8.33 -19.96 -1.63
CA MET A 270 -8.63 -19.52 -2.98
C MET A 270 -7.57 -18.53 -3.51
N ASN A 271 -7.16 -18.69 -4.78
CA ASN A 271 -6.07 -17.91 -5.39
C ASN A 271 -4.77 -17.92 -4.59
N ALA A 272 -4.42 -19.07 -4.01
CA ALA A 272 -3.19 -19.26 -3.24
C ALA A 272 -3.00 -18.20 -2.13
N SER A 273 -4.07 -17.90 -1.38
CA SER A 273 -4.24 -16.87 -0.33
C SER A 273 -4.92 -15.57 -0.76
N HIS A 274 -4.71 -15.13 -2.01
CA HIS A 274 -4.99 -13.73 -2.39
C HIS A 274 -6.46 -13.32 -2.21
N THR A 275 -7.40 -14.25 -2.33
CA THR A 275 -8.84 -13.93 -2.19
C THR A 275 -9.15 -13.34 -0.82
N LEU A 276 -8.81 -14.06 0.26
CA LEU A 276 -9.08 -13.62 1.61
C LEU A 276 -8.22 -12.40 1.99
N ASP A 277 -6.98 -12.37 1.50
CA ASP A 277 -6.09 -11.24 1.68
C ASP A 277 -6.65 -9.95 1.08
N PHE A 278 -7.06 -9.98 -0.18
CA PHE A 278 -7.54 -8.80 -0.88
C PHE A 278 -8.86 -8.31 -0.27
N VAL A 279 -9.76 -9.23 0.07
CA VAL A 279 -11.00 -8.93 0.80
C VAL A 279 -10.72 -8.27 2.14
N ASN A 280 -9.80 -8.82 2.94
CA ASN A 280 -9.42 -8.24 4.22
C ASN A 280 -8.86 -6.82 4.05
N LYS A 281 -7.96 -6.61 3.08
CA LYS A 281 -7.37 -5.29 2.84
C LYS A 281 -8.41 -4.29 2.30
N ALA A 282 -9.41 -4.71 1.55
CA ALA A 282 -10.55 -3.87 1.20
C ALA A 282 -11.36 -3.43 2.42
N VAL A 283 -11.65 -4.37 3.33
CA VAL A 283 -12.36 -4.10 4.59
C VAL A 283 -11.56 -3.13 5.48
N GLU A 284 -10.26 -3.33 5.63
CA GLU A 284 -9.40 -2.42 6.41
C GLU A 284 -9.29 -1.04 5.77
N THR A 285 -9.26 -0.96 4.44
CA THR A 285 -9.24 0.33 3.73
C THR A 285 -10.48 1.16 4.07
N LEU A 286 -11.65 0.52 4.25
CA LEU A 286 -12.88 1.20 4.68
C LEU A 286 -12.80 1.80 6.08
N ASP A 287 -11.92 1.31 6.95
CA ASP A 287 -11.70 1.94 8.26
C ASP A 287 -10.98 3.29 8.11
N HIS A 288 -10.24 3.49 7.02
CA HIS A 288 -9.55 4.74 6.71
C HIS A 288 -10.42 5.70 5.86
N VAL A 289 -11.04 5.20 4.78
CA VAL A 289 -11.83 6.04 3.84
C VAL A 289 -13.31 6.13 4.18
N GLY A 290 -13.75 5.41 5.22
CA GLY A 290 -15.12 5.40 5.71
C GLY A 290 -16.01 4.35 5.05
N TRP A 291 -16.78 3.65 5.89
CA TRP A 291 -17.76 2.63 5.49
C TRP A 291 -18.92 3.14 4.62
N ALA A 292 -19.08 4.45 4.46
CA ALA A 292 -20.01 5.01 3.48
C ALA A 292 -19.62 4.68 2.02
N LYS A 293 -18.36 4.31 1.77
CA LYS A 293 -17.87 3.83 0.46
C LYS A 293 -17.93 2.30 0.29
N ALA A 294 -18.53 1.57 1.25
CA ALA A 294 -18.51 0.11 1.26
C ALA A 294 -19.10 -0.52 -0.02
N GLU A 295 -20.15 0.08 -0.59
CA GLU A 295 -20.75 -0.42 -1.83
C GLU A 295 -19.73 -0.51 -2.97
N ASP A 296 -19.00 0.58 -3.25
CA ASP A 296 -18.08 0.65 -4.39
C ASP A 296 -16.77 -0.11 -4.12
N VAL A 297 -16.25 -0.02 -2.90
CA VAL A 297 -15.02 -0.69 -2.48
C VAL A 297 -15.20 -2.21 -2.47
N LEU A 298 -16.28 -2.71 -1.86
CA LEU A 298 -16.49 -4.15 -1.76
C LEU A 298 -16.96 -4.75 -3.09
N ALA A 299 -17.75 -4.02 -3.88
CA ALA A 299 -18.08 -4.42 -5.26
C ALA A 299 -16.83 -4.70 -6.10
N ALA A 300 -15.76 -3.92 -5.88
CA ALA A 300 -14.50 -4.15 -6.59
C ALA A 300 -13.87 -5.51 -6.28
N THR A 301 -14.19 -6.13 -5.14
CA THR A 301 -13.63 -7.44 -4.76
C THR A 301 -14.31 -8.64 -5.41
N VAL A 302 -15.41 -8.46 -6.16
CA VAL A 302 -16.23 -9.56 -6.69
C VAL A 302 -15.42 -10.58 -7.51
N GLU A 303 -14.51 -10.11 -8.36
CA GLU A 303 -13.68 -11.00 -9.18
C GLU A 303 -12.72 -11.88 -8.36
N GLN A 304 -12.42 -11.50 -7.11
CA GLN A 304 -11.68 -12.36 -6.18
C GLN A 304 -12.45 -13.64 -5.84
N PHE A 305 -13.77 -13.64 -5.99
CA PHE A 305 -14.61 -14.81 -5.75
C PHE A 305 -14.96 -15.55 -7.04
N THR A 306 -15.39 -14.81 -8.09
CA THR A 306 -15.95 -15.41 -9.31
C THR A 306 -14.92 -15.97 -10.27
N ASP A 307 -13.68 -15.45 -10.27
CA ASP A 307 -12.60 -15.96 -11.12
C ASP A 307 -11.57 -16.80 -10.36
N ALA A 308 -11.82 -17.10 -9.08
CA ALA A 308 -10.85 -17.77 -8.25
C ALA A 308 -10.49 -19.20 -8.69
N SER A 309 -9.21 -19.51 -8.55
CA SER A 309 -8.70 -20.87 -8.45
C SER A 309 -8.90 -21.42 -7.03
N ARG A 310 -9.02 -22.74 -6.90
CA ARG A 310 -9.38 -23.40 -5.66
C ARG A 310 -8.30 -24.41 -5.26
N SER A 311 -7.80 -24.35 -4.03
CA SER A 311 -6.63 -25.14 -3.65
C SER A 311 -6.93 -26.63 -3.52
N GLU A 312 -8.17 -27.00 -3.24
CA GLU A 312 -8.62 -28.40 -3.21
C GLU A 312 -8.60 -29.08 -4.59
N GLU A 313 -8.41 -28.34 -5.67
CA GLU A 313 -8.20 -28.89 -7.02
C GLU A 313 -6.74 -29.26 -7.28
N LEU A 314 -5.82 -28.84 -6.39
CA LEU A 314 -4.38 -29.01 -6.56
C LEU A 314 -3.90 -30.34 -5.95
N SER A 315 -2.94 -30.95 -6.64
CA SER A 315 -2.39 -32.25 -6.22
C SER A 315 -1.72 -32.20 -4.84
N GLN A 316 -1.15 -31.05 -4.44
CA GLN A 316 -0.48 -30.87 -3.15
C GLN A 316 -1.45 -30.87 -1.96
N TRP A 317 -2.71 -30.50 -2.16
CA TRP A 317 -3.77 -30.53 -1.13
C TRP A 317 -4.47 -31.89 -1.04
N ARG A 318 -4.35 -32.72 -2.09
CA ARG A 318 -5.03 -34.02 -2.19
C ARG A 318 -4.12 -35.22 -1.91
N GLN A 319 -2.79 -35.06 -1.99
CA GLN A 319 -1.84 -36.18 -1.96
C GLN A 319 -0.56 -35.82 -1.18
N PRO A 320 0.06 -36.78 -0.46
CA PRO A 320 -0.40 -38.16 -0.23
C PRO A 320 -1.49 -38.26 0.85
N ILE A 321 -1.66 -37.22 1.64
CA ILE A 321 -2.76 -37.06 2.59
C ILE A 321 -3.71 -36.04 1.99
N ASP A 322 -5.00 -36.34 1.94
CA ASP A 322 -6.02 -35.41 1.47
C ASP A 322 -6.33 -34.41 2.58
N VAL A 323 -5.55 -33.32 2.64
CA VAL A 323 -5.75 -32.24 3.63
C VAL A 323 -6.96 -31.38 3.30
N ALA A 324 -7.42 -31.38 2.05
CA ALA A 324 -8.67 -30.73 1.68
C ALA A 324 -9.87 -31.44 2.30
N ASP A 325 -9.91 -32.78 2.27
CA ASP A 325 -10.95 -33.58 2.93
C ASP A 325 -10.97 -33.33 4.45
N LEU A 326 -9.80 -33.22 5.09
CA LEU A 326 -9.71 -32.85 6.52
C LEU A 326 -10.31 -31.46 6.81
N CYS A 327 -10.07 -30.46 5.95
CA CYS A 327 -10.70 -29.15 6.11
C CYS A 327 -12.22 -29.24 5.97
N PHE A 328 -12.73 -29.93 4.93
CA PHE A 328 -14.17 -30.04 4.70
C PHE A 328 -14.89 -30.81 5.82
N ASP A 329 -14.30 -31.92 6.30
CA ASP A 329 -14.80 -32.67 7.46
C ASP A 329 -14.90 -31.77 8.70
N ALA A 330 -13.87 -30.97 8.97
CA ALA A 330 -13.88 -30.02 10.07
C ALA A 330 -14.92 -28.92 9.88
N HIS A 331 -15.07 -28.38 8.66
CA HIS A 331 -16.07 -27.36 8.33
C HIS A 331 -17.49 -27.86 8.54
N ASP A 332 -17.79 -29.10 8.16
CA ASP A 332 -19.09 -29.75 8.39
C ASP A 332 -19.37 -29.97 9.89
N ALA A 333 -18.33 -30.21 10.69
CA ALA A 333 -18.43 -30.39 12.14
C ALA A 333 -18.53 -29.07 12.94
N LEU A 334 -18.20 -27.91 12.34
CA LEU A 334 -18.13 -26.62 13.04
C LEU A 334 -19.38 -26.28 13.89
N PRO A 335 -20.63 -26.45 13.42
CA PRO A 335 -21.80 -26.13 14.24
C PRO A 335 -21.85 -26.89 15.56
N ASP A 336 -21.47 -28.18 15.54
CA ASP A 336 -21.46 -29.03 16.73
C ASP A 336 -20.26 -28.72 17.64
N LEU A 337 -19.10 -28.42 17.06
CA LEU A 337 -17.90 -28.03 17.80
C LEU A 337 -18.12 -26.71 18.55
N VAL A 338 -18.63 -25.69 17.87
CA VAL A 338 -18.92 -24.37 18.45
C VAL A 338 -19.98 -24.50 19.55
N ALA A 339 -21.05 -25.26 19.32
CA ALA A 339 -22.07 -25.51 20.33
C ALA A 339 -21.51 -26.22 21.58
N ALA A 340 -20.54 -27.12 21.42
CA ALA A 340 -19.91 -27.81 22.54
C ALA A 340 -18.98 -26.90 23.39
N GLY A 341 -18.39 -25.88 22.76
CA GLY A 341 -17.56 -24.86 23.40
C GLY A 341 -18.34 -23.71 24.02
N GLU A 342 -19.64 -23.58 23.74
CA GLU A 342 -20.47 -22.45 24.20
C GLU A 342 -20.43 -22.30 25.74
N GLY A 343 -20.11 -21.09 26.20
CA GLY A 343 -20.03 -20.76 27.62
C GLY A 343 -18.75 -21.23 28.33
N ARG A 344 -17.77 -21.76 27.60
CA ARG A 344 -16.45 -22.09 28.15
C ARG A 344 -15.47 -20.93 27.94
N GLU A 345 -14.52 -20.81 28.87
CA GLU A 345 -13.36 -19.94 28.69
C GLU A 345 -12.19 -20.80 28.22
N TRP A 346 -11.61 -20.42 27.08
CA TRP A 346 -10.44 -21.08 26.53
C TRP A 346 -9.16 -20.33 26.92
N GLU A 347 -8.07 -21.05 27.13
CA GLU A 347 -6.71 -20.51 27.17
C GLU A 347 -5.88 -21.33 26.20
N ARG A 348 -5.00 -20.67 25.44
CA ARG A 348 -4.17 -21.34 24.46
C ARG A 348 -3.23 -22.32 25.16
N PRO A 349 -3.25 -23.62 24.85
CA PRO A 349 -2.27 -24.56 25.37
C PRO A 349 -0.85 -24.17 24.94
N ASP A 350 0.13 -24.28 25.86
CA ASP A 350 1.53 -23.90 25.62
C ASP A 350 2.15 -24.63 24.41
N ASP A 351 1.70 -25.85 24.12
CA ASP A 351 2.17 -26.72 23.04
C ASP A 351 1.33 -26.63 21.76
N LEU A 352 0.27 -25.82 21.72
CA LEU A 352 -0.61 -25.75 20.54
C LEU A 352 0.16 -25.26 19.30
N VAL A 353 1.02 -24.25 19.45
CA VAL A 353 1.82 -23.73 18.31
C VAL A 353 2.78 -24.80 17.78
N GLU A 354 3.40 -25.60 18.64
CA GLU A 354 4.25 -26.72 18.22
C GLU A 354 3.42 -27.81 17.53
N THR A 355 2.22 -28.06 18.04
CA THR A 355 1.26 -29.00 17.44
C THR A 355 0.86 -28.56 16.03
N LEU A 356 0.61 -27.27 15.82
CA LEU A 356 0.32 -26.70 14.48
C LEU A 356 1.52 -26.77 13.53
N LEU A 357 2.75 -26.91 14.04
CA LEU A 357 3.97 -27.08 13.24
C LEU A 357 4.33 -28.55 12.97
N SER A 358 3.51 -29.50 13.47
CA SER A 358 3.68 -30.95 13.31
C SER A 358 3.77 -31.41 11.85
N ASP A 359 4.34 -32.60 11.65
CA ASP A 359 4.42 -33.30 10.36
C ASP A 359 3.23 -34.25 10.08
N ASP A 360 2.23 -34.29 10.98
CA ASP A 360 0.95 -34.99 10.76
C ASP A 360 -0.23 -33.99 10.74
N PRO A 361 -0.87 -33.78 9.57
CA PRO A 361 -1.96 -32.82 9.45
C PRO A 361 -3.23 -33.26 10.18
N ARG A 362 -3.36 -34.55 10.55
CA ARG A 362 -4.51 -35.03 11.34
C ARG A 362 -4.44 -34.53 12.77
N VAL A 363 -3.23 -34.53 13.35
CA VAL A 363 -2.97 -33.99 14.68
C VAL A 363 -3.23 -32.48 14.69
N VAL A 364 -2.86 -31.78 13.62
CA VAL A 364 -3.15 -30.35 13.44
C VAL A 364 -4.66 -30.09 13.43
N ALA A 365 -5.41 -30.83 12.61
CA ALA A 365 -6.87 -30.68 12.51
C ALA A 365 -7.58 -31.01 13.84
N GLU A 366 -7.22 -32.13 14.49
CA GLU A 366 -7.79 -32.54 15.78
C GLU A 366 -7.54 -31.48 16.87
N ALA A 367 -6.34 -30.90 16.92
CA ALA A 367 -6.02 -29.84 17.88
C ALA A 367 -6.86 -28.56 17.67
N LEU A 368 -7.16 -28.20 16.42
CA LEU A 368 -8.05 -27.08 16.13
C LEU A 368 -9.50 -27.40 16.55
N GLU A 369 -10.00 -28.59 16.24
CA GLU A 369 -11.34 -29.03 16.66
C GLU A 369 -11.49 -29.07 18.18
N ASP A 370 -10.48 -29.58 18.89
CA ASP A 370 -10.43 -29.64 20.35
C ASP A 370 -10.45 -28.23 20.94
N ALA A 371 -9.65 -27.31 20.40
CA ALA A 371 -9.65 -25.91 20.84
C ALA A 371 -11.04 -25.27 20.70
N ILE A 372 -11.73 -25.49 19.58
CA ILE A 372 -13.11 -24.99 19.37
C ILE A 372 -14.07 -25.62 20.39
N ARG A 373 -14.00 -26.94 20.61
CA ARG A 373 -14.83 -27.65 21.59
C ARG A 373 -14.58 -27.21 23.03
N GLU A 374 -13.40 -26.67 23.30
CA GLU A 374 -13.00 -26.11 24.59
C GLU A 374 -13.36 -24.62 24.74
N GLY A 375 -13.88 -23.97 23.70
CA GLY A 375 -14.38 -22.60 23.74
C GLY A 375 -13.46 -21.56 23.08
N ALA A 376 -12.50 -21.96 22.25
CA ALA A 376 -11.69 -21.02 21.49
C ALA A 376 -12.59 -20.20 20.54
N THR A 377 -12.47 -18.87 20.57
CA THR A 377 -13.11 -18.03 19.55
C THR A 377 -12.34 -18.11 18.24
N ALA A 378 -13.01 -17.84 17.11
CA ALA A 378 -12.38 -17.80 15.80
C ALA A 378 -11.17 -16.84 15.77
N GLU A 379 -11.31 -15.64 16.36
CA GLU A 379 -10.21 -14.67 16.49
C GLU A 379 -8.99 -15.26 17.20
N ARG A 380 -9.18 -15.87 18.37
CA ARG A 380 -8.07 -16.42 19.16
C ARG A 380 -7.42 -17.63 18.51
N LEU A 381 -8.21 -18.44 17.81
CA LEU A 381 -7.71 -19.56 17.03
C LEU A 381 -6.91 -19.08 15.81
N ALA A 382 -7.46 -18.14 15.02
CA ALA A 382 -6.80 -17.54 13.87
C ALA A 382 -5.48 -16.86 14.26
N ARG A 383 -5.46 -16.16 15.40
CA ARG A 383 -4.23 -15.59 15.97
C ARG A 383 -3.17 -16.65 16.27
N THR A 384 -3.57 -17.78 16.83
CA THR A 384 -2.65 -18.90 17.11
C THR A 384 -2.08 -19.48 15.82
N VAL A 385 -2.90 -19.63 14.78
CA VAL A 385 -2.46 -20.11 13.47
C VAL A 385 -1.54 -19.08 12.79
N ALA A 386 -1.83 -17.78 12.89
CA ALA A 386 -0.95 -16.72 12.40
C ALA A 386 0.43 -16.74 13.07
N LEU A 387 0.50 -17.06 14.37
CA LEU A 387 1.76 -17.25 15.07
C LEU A 387 2.54 -18.46 14.54
N ALA A 388 1.87 -19.59 14.25
CA ALA A 388 2.49 -20.76 13.62
C ALA A 388 3.01 -20.44 12.20
N ALA A 389 2.24 -19.70 11.40
CA ALA A 389 2.68 -19.21 10.08
C ALA A 389 3.88 -18.27 10.19
N THR A 390 3.90 -17.38 11.18
CA THR A 390 5.05 -16.50 11.47
C THR A 390 6.31 -17.31 11.76
N ARG A 391 6.19 -18.41 12.52
CA ARG A 391 7.31 -19.32 12.78
C ARG A 391 7.84 -19.98 11.51
N ARG A 392 6.98 -20.32 10.53
CA ARG A 392 7.44 -20.85 9.23
C ARG A 392 8.34 -19.87 8.48
N VAL A 393 7.98 -18.59 8.48
CA VAL A 393 8.81 -17.51 7.91
C VAL A 393 10.12 -17.35 8.70
N ALA A 394 10.03 -17.29 10.03
CA ALA A 394 11.21 -17.14 10.90
C ALA A 394 12.18 -18.32 10.81
N HIS A 395 11.72 -19.54 10.54
CA HIS A 395 12.55 -20.73 10.39
C HIS A 395 12.96 -21.02 8.94
N PHE A 396 12.55 -20.21 7.97
CA PHE A 396 12.84 -20.45 6.56
C PHE A 396 14.35 -20.51 6.30
N ALA A 397 14.82 -21.62 5.72
CA ALA A 397 16.25 -21.83 5.53
C ALA A 397 16.79 -21.06 4.32
N THR A 398 17.94 -20.39 4.47
CA THR A 398 18.63 -19.70 3.35
C THR A 398 19.22 -20.67 2.31
N SER A 399 19.09 -21.99 2.54
CA SER A 399 19.43 -23.04 1.56
C SER A 399 18.31 -23.35 0.58
N ASN A 400 17.08 -22.88 0.82
CA ASN A 400 15.96 -23.03 -0.10
C ASN A 400 16.10 -22.07 -1.29
N GLU A 401 15.26 -22.27 -2.30
CA GLU A 401 15.21 -21.34 -3.43
C GLU A 401 14.65 -20.00 -2.99
N PHE A 402 15.15 -18.94 -3.62
CA PHE A 402 14.80 -17.59 -3.23
C PHE A 402 13.31 -17.28 -3.49
N SER A 403 12.74 -17.83 -4.56
CA SER A 403 11.32 -17.68 -4.86
C SER A 403 10.38 -18.32 -3.84
N ASP A 404 10.87 -19.30 -3.06
CA ASP A 404 10.05 -20.03 -2.09
C ASP A 404 9.71 -19.21 -0.84
N TRP A 405 10.37 -18.06 -0.64
CA TRP A 405 9.98 -17.11 0.42
C TRP A 405 8.53 -16.67 0.29
N ASN A 406 8.04 -16.51 -0.95
CA ASN A 406 6.64 -16.15 -1.19
C ASN A 406 5.67 -17.25 -0.70
N THR A 407 6.07 -18.51 -0.73
CA THR A 407 5.23 -19.64 -0.29
C THR A 407 4.87 -19.52 1.19
N VAL A 408 5.88 -19.37 2.06
CA VAL A 408 5.64 -19.16 3.51
C VAL A 408 5.00 -17.81 3.80
N HIS A 409 5.22 -16.82 2.94
CA HIS A 409 4.60 -15.52 3.08
C HIS A 409 3.10 -15.56 2.77
N HIS A 410 2.65 -16.26 1.72
CA HIS A 410 1.23 -16.43 1.42
C HIS A 410 0.48 -17.06 2.60
N THR A 411 1.07 -18.07 3.22
CA THR A 411 0.49 -18.69 4.44
C THR A 411 0.40 -17.68 5.58
N PHE A 412 1.44 -16.85 5.76
CA PHE A 412 1.48 -15.82 6.80
C PHE A 412 0.47 -14.68 6.54
N SER A 413 0.38 -14.16 5.33
CA SER A 413 -0.57 -13.11 4.96
C SER A 413 -2.01 -13.59 5.08
N TYR A 414 -2.30 -14.80 4.60
CA TYR A 414 -3.62 -15.44 4.73
C TYR A 414 -4.04 -15.59 6.19
N ALA A 415 -3.15 -16.12 7.04
CA ALA A 415 -3.44 -16.28 8.46
C ALA A 415 -3.64 -14.94 9.18
N ASN A 416 -2.87 -13.90 8.79
CA ASN A 416 -3.07 -12.54 9.29
C ASN A 416 -4.43 -11.95 8.85
N ALA A 417 -4.83 -12.14 7.58
CA ALA A 417 -6.14 -11.73 7.08
C ALA A 417 -7.29 -12.48 7.78
N ALA A 418 -7.13 -13.79 8.01
CA ALA A 418 -8.09 -14.59 8.75
C ALA A 418 -8.28 -14.05 10.16
N HIS A 419 -7.19 -13.71 10.86
CA HIS A 419 -7.25 -13.11 12.19
C HIS A 419 -7.96 -11.76 12.18
N ALA A 420 -7.60 -10.86 11.27
CA ALA A 420 -8.19 -9.53 11.17
C ALA A 420 -9.69 -9.56 10.82
N LEU A 421 -10.14 -10.48 9.95
CA LEU A 421 -11.56 -10.66 9.65
C LEU A 421 -12.32 -11.32 10.79
N ALA A 422 -11.73 -12.32 11.48
CA ALA A 422 -12.35 -12.99 12.61
C ALA A 422 -12.57 -12.06 13.82
N ALA A 423 -11.80 -10.97 13.94
CA ALA A 423 -12.03 -9.94 14.95
C ALA A 423 -13.27 -9.06 14.66
N ARG A 424 -13.87 -9.15 13.45
CA ARG A 424 -14.98 -8.30 12.99
C ARG A 424 -16.34 -9.00 12.99
N THR A 425 -16.39 -10.31 13.21
CA THR A 425 -17.63 -11.09 13.16
C THR A 425 -17.54 -12.31 14.07
N ASP A 426 -18.66 -12.73 14.64
CA ASP A 426 -18.81 -13.95 15.44
C ASP A 426 -19.35 -15.14 14.61
N ALA A 427 -19.44 -14.97 13.28
CA ALA A 427 -19.91 -16.00 12.37
C ALA A 427 -19.10 -17.30 12.46
N ILE A 428 -19.80 -18.44 12.38
CA ILE A 428 -19.16 -19.77 12.40
C ILE A 428 -18.18 -19.92 11.22
N GLU A 429 -18.45 -19.28 10.09
CA GLU A 429 -17.56 -19.27 8.92
C GLU A 429 -16.17 -18.68 9.23
N ALA A 430 -16.00 -17.89 10.29
CA ALA A 430 -14.70 -17.36 10.72
C ALA A 430 -13.71 -18.42 11.23
N TYR A 431 -14.20 -19.61 11.58
CA TYR A 431 -13.32 -20.73 11.93
C TYR A 431 -12.72 -21.42 10.70
N ARG A 432 -13.40 -21.40 9.55
CA ARG A 432 -12.95 -22.08 8.31
C ARG A 432 -11.53 -21.70 7.89
N PRO A 433 -11.15 -20.39 7.80
CA PRO A 433 -9.81 -20.03 7.37
C PRO A 433 -8.72 -20.43 8.38
N CYS A 434 -9.06 -20.76 9.63
CA CYS A 434 -8.10 -21.31 10.59
C CYS A 434 -7.59 -22.69 10.14
N PHE A 435 -8.49 -23.53 9.61
CA PHE A 435 -8.14 -24.86 9.08
C PHE A 435 -7.33 -24.74 7.80
N ASP A 436 -7.78 -23.91 6.86
CA ASP A 436 -7.07 -23.66 5.60
C ASP A 436 -5.64 -23.16 5.85
N ALA A 437 -5.50 -22.16 6.72
CA ALA A 437 -4.21 -21.60 7.10
C ALA A 437 -3.32 -22.66 7.76
N ALA A 438 -3.85 -23.48 8.67
CA ALA A 438 -3.10 -24.52 9.35
C ALA A 438 -2.66 -25.64 8.40
N MET A 439 -3.48 -26.02 7.42
CA MET A 439 -3.08 -26.95 6.38
C MET A 439 -2.00 -26.36 5.48
N SER A 440 -2.05 -25.05 5.18
CA SER A 440 -0.97 -24.37 4.47
C SER A 440 0.34 -24.34 5.29
N VAL A 441 0.26 -24.06 6.61
CA VAL A 441 1.40 -24.16 7.54
C VAL A 441 2.02 -25.56 7.54
N TYR A 442 1.19 -26.60 7.47
CA TYR A 442 1.63 -27.97 7.33
C TYR A 442 2.32 -28.21 5.98
N LEU A 443 1.73 -27.75 4.86
CA LEU A 443 2.30 -27.92 3.53
C LEU A 443 3.66 -27.24 3.38
N ASP A 444 3.88 -26.12 4.06
CA ASP A 444 5.14 -25.36 4.04
C ASP A 444 6.29 -25.99 4.84
N ARG A 445 6.03 -27.05 5.63
CA ARG A 445 6.99 -27.60 6.60
C ARG A 445 8.36 -27.97 6.02
N PHE A 446 8.41 -28.37 4.75
CA PHE A 446 9.67 -28.78 4.09
C PHE A 446 10.65 -27.61 3.96
N LEU A 447 10.16 -26.37 3.91
CA LEU A 447 10.96 -25.13 3.84
C LEU A 447 11.70 -24.83 5.15
N ASN A 448 11.44 -25.59 6.20
CA ASN A 448 12.16 -25.53 7.47
C ASN A 448 12.97 -26.82 7.73
N THR A 449 13.45 -27.50 6.68
CA THR A 449 14.28 -28.72 6.81
C THR A 449 15.67 -28.54 6.15
N PRO A 450 16.74 -28.26 6.93
CA PRO A 450 16.74 -27.98 8.37
C PRO A 450 16.19 -26.59 8.68
N ALA A 451 15.64 -26.40 9.88
CA ALA A 451 15.12 -25.11 10.30
C ALA A 451 16.27 -24.11 10.50
N ALA A 452 16.12 -22.89 10.00
CA ALA A 452 17.03 -21.82 10.37
C ALA A 452 16.89 -21.53 11.88
N PRO A 453 18.00 -21.34 12.61
CA PRO A 453 17.92 -21.01 14.03
C PRO A 453 17.25 -19.65 14.21
N ILE A 454 16.40 -19.55 15.22
CA ILE A 454 15.91 -18.26 15.72
C ILE A 454 16.87 -17.85 16.84
N PRO A 455 17.35 -16.60 16.87
CA PRO A 455 18.19 -16.12 17.96
C PRO A 455 17.47 -16.22 19.31
N GLU A 456 18.12 -16.85 20.29
CA GLU A 456 17.61 -16.94 21.66
C GLU A 456 17.76 -15.58 22.38
N PRO A 457 16.81 -15.18 23.24
CA PRO A 457 16.93 -13.99 24.05
C PRO A 457 18.20 -13.98 24.92
N GLY A 458 18.85 -12.82 25.01
CA GLY A 458 20.08 -12.62 25.76
C GLY A 458 20.20 -11.23 26.37
N GLU A 459 21.44 -10.78 26.55
CA GLU A 459 21.76 -9.42 27.01
C GLU A 459 22.76 -8.79 26.03
N SER A 460 22.54 -7.54 25.63
CA SER A 460 23.52 -6.76 24.86
C SER A 460 23.78 -5.41 25.51
N ALA A 461 25.06 -5.04 25.58
CA ALA A 461 25.51 -3.74 26.06
C ALA A 461 25.68 -2.72 24.93
N ARG A 462 25.36 -3.10 23.68
CA ARG A 462 25.42 -2.20 22.53
C ARG A 462 24.30 -1.17 22.61
N ASP A 463 24.56 -0.01 22.03
CA ASP A 463 23.55 1.03 21.88
C ASP A 463 22.48 0.59 20.84
N PRO A 464 21.17 0.59 21.19
CA PRO A 464 20.09 0.21 20.26
C PRO A 464 20.07 1.01 18.96
N GLU A 465 20.44 2.29 18.96
CA GLU A 465 20.50 3.08 17.72
C GLU A 465 21.58 2.55 16.76
N THR A 466 22.74 2.17 17.30
CA THR A 466 23.80 1.54 16.53
C THR A 466 23.35 0.19 15.94
N ILE A 467 22.63 -0.63 16.70
CA ILE A 467 22.09 -1.91 16.21
C ILE A 467 21.12 -1.69 15.03
N ARG A 468 20.23 -0.68 15.12
CA ARG A 468 19.30 -0.35 14.04
C ARG A 468 20.00 0.16 12.77
N LYS A 469 21.10 0.90 12.91
CA LYS A 469 21.93 1.30 11.75
C LYS A 469 22.55 0.10 11.06
N ASP A 470 23.07 -0.86 11.83
CA ASP A 470 23.62 -2.09 11.28
C ASP A 470 22.52 -2.94 10.62
N LEU A 471 21.31 -2.96 11.19
CA LEU A 471 20.15 -3.63 10.59
C LEU A 471 19.84 -3.05 9.20
N LEU A 472 19.77 -1.72 9.05
CA LEU A 472 19.59 -1.10 7.74
C LEU A 472 20.71 -1.45 6.76
N ALA A 473 21.95 -1.52 7.23
CA ALA A 473 23.09 -1.91 6.40
C ALA A 473 22.95 -3.36 5.88
N THR A 474 22.24 -4.25 6.59
CA THR A 474 21.94 -5.60 6.07
C THR A 474 21.06 -5.58 4.83
N PHE A 475 20.27 -4.52 4.61
CA PHE A 475 19.44 -4.37 3.41
C PHE A 475 20.21 -3.72 2.24
N ASP A 476 21.45 -3.27 2.46
CA ASP A 476 22.34 -2.73 1.42
C ASP A 476 23.26 -3.81 0.81
N GLU A 477 23.24 -5.04 1.33
CA GLU A 477 24.02 -6.18 0.85
C GLU A 477 23.15 -7.45 0.76
N GLN A 478 23.15 -8.13 -0.40
CA GLN A 478 22.38 -9.36 -0.57
C GLN A 478 22.88 -10.48 0.35
N GLY A 479 21.95 -11.26 0.90
CA GLY A 479 22.26 -12.50 1.62
C GLY A 479 22.55 -12.34 3.12
N ARG A 480 22.34 -11.15 3.69
CA ARG A 480 22.50 -10.88 5.14
C ARG A 480 21.30 -11.33 5.99
N VAL A 481 20.55 -12.33 5.53
CA VAL A 481 19.27 -12.81 6.12
C VAL A 481 19.37 -13.14 7.60
N ASN A 482 20.28 -14.05 7.98
CA ASN A 482 20.40 -14.49 9.37
C ASN A 482 20.92 -13.37 10.29
N GLU A 483 21.74 -12.47 9.75
CA GLU A 483 22.26 -11.32 10.48
C GLU A 483 21.17 -10.30 10.78
N ALA A 484 20.30 -10.01 9.81
CA ALA A 484 19.14 -9.15 10.02
C ALA A 484 18.26 -9.67 11.16
N GLY A 485 17.96 -10.98 11.18
CA GLY A 485 17.24 -11.61 12.28
C GLY A 485 17.95 -11.51 13.63
N ALA A 486 19.28 -11.70 13.65
CA ALA A 486 20.09 -11.58 14.86
C ALA A 486 20.11 -10.15 15.42
N LEU A 487 20.21 -9.13 14.56
CA LEU A 487 20.21 -7.72 14.97
C LEU A 487 18.86 -7.29 15.52
N VAL A 488 17.75 -7.82 15.00
CA VAL A 488 16.44 -7.60 15.63
C VAL A 488 16.43 -8.15 17.06
N SER A 489 16.86 -9.40 17.27
CA SER A 489 16.91 -9.96 18.63
C SER A 489 17.84 -9.15 19.54
N GLU A 490 19.01 -8.77 19.04
CA GLU A 490 19.98 -7.98 19.80
C GLU A 490 19.41 -6.60 20.20
N HIS A 491 18.60 -5.97 19.34
CA HIS A 491 17.92 -4.70 19.66
C HIS A 491 17.00 -4.84 20.88
N PHE A 492 16.27 -5.96 21.00
CA PHE A 492 15.49 -6.24 22.20
C PHE A 492 16.39 -6.52 23.42
N ASP A 493 17.47 -7.27 23.25
CA ASP A 493 18.42 -7.61 24.32
C ASP A 493 19.19 -6.38 24.84
N ALA A 494 19.28 -5.31 24.03
CA ALA A 494 19.80 -4.00 24.40
C ALA A 494 18.75 -3.05 25.01
N GLY A 495 17.51 -3.51 25.23
CA GLY A 495 16.41 -2.69 25.74
C GLY A 495 15.89 -1.63 24.75
N GLY A 496 16.08 -1.88 23.45
CA GLY A 496 15.62 -1.00 22.38
C GLY A 496 14.10 -0.97 22.25
N GLY A 497 13.54 0.22 21.98
CA GLY A 497 12.09 0.38 21.80
C GLY A 497 11.56 -0.23 20.50
N VAL A 498 10.39 -0.87 20.58
CA VAL A 498 9.73 -1.53 19.42
C VAL A 498 9.35 -0.53 18.34
N ALA A 499 8.80 0.63 18.70
CA ALA A 499 8.45 1.67 17.72
C ALA A 499 9.66 2.14 16.90
N ALA A 500 10.82 2.33 17.55
CA ALA A 500 12.05 2.70 16.85
C ALA A 500 12.54 1.60 15.90
N LEU A 501 12.32 0.33 16.25
CA LEU A 501 12.63 -0.79 15.37
C LEU A 501 11.67 -0.87 14.17
N LYS A 502 10.35 -0.71 14.40
CA LYS A 502 9.35 -0.61 13.34
C LYS A 502 9.71 0.49 12.35
N HIS A 503 10.09 1.69 12.82
CA HIS A 503 10.54 2.78 11.95
C HIS A 503 11.73 2.37 11.07
N THR A 504 12.72 1.69 11.64
CA THR A 504 13.91 1.21 10.90
C THR A 504 13.56 0.14 9.86
N LEU A 505 12.66 -0.80 10.18
CA LEU A 505 12.20 -1.80 9.23
C LEU A 505 11.40 -1.16 8.08
N ALA A 506 10.54 -0.19 8.39
CA ALA A 506 9.78 0.55 7.41
C ALA A 506 10.66 1.44 6.52
N GLU A 507 11.69 2.10 7.08
CA GLU A 507 12.71 2.81 6.31
C GLU A 507 13.43 1.86 5.34
N GLY A 508 13.79 0.67 5.82
CA GLY A 508 14.39 -0.39 5.01
C GLY A 508 13.50 -0.85 3.85
N LEU A 509 12.19 -0.94 4.07
CA LEU A 509 11.19 -1.33 3.07
C LEU A 509 10.91 -0.21 2.06
N LEU A 510 10.58 0.99 2.53
CA LEU A 510 10.02 2.08 1.71
C LEU A 510 11.05 2.80 0.83
N ARG A 511 12.34 2.58 1.07
CA ARG A 511 13.43 3.06 0.21
C ARG A 511 13.73 2.13 -0.97
N GLU A 512 13.12 0.94 -1.00
CA GLU A 512 13.32 -0.07 -2.02
C GLU A 512 12.20 -0.03 -3.06
N ASP A 513 12.49 -0.53 -4.27
CA ASP A 513 11.46 -0.91 -5.24
C ASP A 513 10.86 -2.26 -4.83
N ALA A 514 10.34 -2.33 -3.61
CA ALA A 514 9.82 -3.53 -2.99
C ALA A 514 8.61 -4.06 -3.76
N GLY A 515 8.52 -5.38 -3.88
CA GLY A 515 7.34 -6.04 -4.42
C GLY A 515 6.15 -5.93 -3.46
N PHE A 516 4.98 -6.30 -3.99
CA PHE A 516 3.72 -6.27 -3.25
C PHE A 516 3.75 -7.16 -1.98
N HIS A 517 4.44 -8.30 -2.02
CA HIS A 517 4.55 -9.23 -0.90
C HIS A 517 5.40 -8.65 0.25
N GLU A 518 6.52 -8.01 -0.04
CA GLU A 518 7.39 -7.37 0.95
C GLU A 518 6.64 -6.30 1.73
N LEU A 519 5.81 -5.52 1.04
CA LEU A 519 4.95 -4.48 1.62
C LEU A 519 3.90 -5.08 2.55
N GLN A 520 3.20 -6.14 2.13
CA GLN A 520 2.26 -6.87 2.98
C GLN A 520 2.94 -7.56 4.17
N ASN A 521 4.14 -8.10 3.98
CA ASN A 521 4.88 -8.83 5.01
C ASN A 521 5.19 -7.95 6.21
N VAL A 522 5.70 -6.74 5.98
CA VAL A 522 6.03 -5.78 7.05
C VAL A 522 4.79 -5.34 7.80
N GLU A 523 3.72 -5.00 7.07
CA GLU A 523 2.43 -4.62 7.65
C GLU A 523 1.87 -5.72 8.56
N ALA A 524 1.77 -6.95 8.04
CA ALA A 524 1.30 -8.09 8.82
C ALA A 524 2.20 -8.38 10.03
N ALA A 525 3.52 -8.27 9.88
CA ALA A 525 4.46 -8.47 10.99
C ALA A 525 4.29 -7.41 12.09
N PHE A 526 4.05 -6.15 11.73
CA PHE A 526 3.83 -5.08 12.69
C PHE A 526 2.55 -5.31 13.50
N ARG A 527 1.47 -5.70 12.83
CA ARG A 527 0.22 -6.08 13.52
C ARG A 527 0.39 -7.28 14.43
N GLN A 528 1.02 -8.35 13.97
CA GLN A 528 1.25 -9.53 14.81
C GLN A 528 2.14 -9.23 16.03
N ALA A 529 3.09 -8.29 15.90
CA ALA A 529 3.89 -7.81 17.03
C ALA A 529 3.06 -7.04 18.07
N GLU A 530 1.99 -6.36 17.66
CA GLU A 530 1.06 -5.68 18.58
C GLU A 530 0.19 -6.65 19.34
N PHE A 531 -0.23 -7.73 18.67
CA PHE A 531 -1.07 -8.75 19.29
C PHE A 531 -0.32 -9.62 20.30
N ALA A 532 1.00 -9.80 20.16
CA ALA A 532 1.85 -10.63 21.02
C ALA A 532 1.58 -10.50 22.53
N GLU A 533 1.50 -11.63 23.25
CA GLU A 533 1.21 -11.67 24.70
C GLU A 533 2.41 -11.27 25.55
N ASP A 534 3.62 -11.52 25.04
CA ASP A 534 4.88 -11.24 25.71
C ASP A 534 5.98 -10.80 24.73
N ASP A 535 7.15 -10.47 25.27
CA ASP A 535 8.28 -10.01 24.46
C ASP A 535 8.88 -11.11 23.57
N ALA A 536 8.77 -12.39 23.96
CA ALA A 536 9.28 -13.49 23.14
C ALA A 536 8.43 -13.66 21.87
N GLU A 537 7.11 -13.61 22.00
CA GLU A 537 6.19 -13.58 20.88
C GLU A 537 6.34 -12.31 20.04
N ARG A 538 6.53 -11.15 20.68
CA ARG A 538 6.67 -9.86 19.97
C ARG A 538 7.92 -9.81 19.10
N ARG A 539 9.01 -10.45 19.52
CA ARG A 539 10.26 -10.54 18.75
C ARG A 539 10.06 -11.30 17.45
N LEU A 540 9.28 -12.38 17.47
CA LEU A 540 9.19 -13.33 16.38
C LEU A 540 8.76 -12.71 15.02
N PRO A 541 7.64 -11.98 14.89
CA PRO A 541 7.24 -11.40 13.61
C PRO A 541 8.25 -10.34 13.13
N LEU A 542 8.89 -9.61 14.04
CA LEU A 542 9.91 -8.62 13.68
C LEU A 542 11.22 -9.29 13.20
N ILE A 543 11.60 -10.44 13.77
CA ILE A 543 12.71 -11.27 13.26
C ILE A 543 12.35 -11.83 11.90
N ALA A 544 11.13 -12.38 11.75
CA ALA A 544 10.65 -12.96 10.50
C ALA A 544 10.67 -11.94 9.36
N THR A 545 10.14 -10.73 9.59
CA THR A 545 10.10 -9.69 8.56
C THR A 545 11.49 -9.13 8.25
N ALA A 546 12.38 -8.93 9.23
CA ALA A 546 13.75 -8.49 8.95
C ALA A 546 14.50 -9.49 8.07
N ARG A 547 14.32 -10.79 8.33
CA ARG A 547 14.86 -11.85 7.48
C ARG A 547 14.26 -11.83 6.08
N TYR A 548 12.95 -11.63 5.98
CA TYR A 548 12.24 -11.53 4.72
C TYR A 548 12.75 -10.36 3.87
N LEU A 549 12.91 -9.17 4.46
CA LEU A 549 13.46 -7.99 3.77
C LEU A 549 14.91 -8.22 3.34
N ALA A 550 15.78 -8.72 4.23
CA ALA A 550 17.18 -9.00 3.89
C ALA A 550 17.36 -10.14 2.87
N ALA A 551 16.32 -10.94 2.65
CA ALA A 551 16.29 -11.87 1.55
C ALA A 551 16.15 -11.07 0.24
N HIS A 552 15.18 -10.16 0.14
CA HIS A 552 14.76 -9.52 -1.11
C HIS A 552 15.58 -8.28 -1.48
N PHE A 553 16.35 -7.71 -0.54
CA PHE A 553 17.07 -6.45 -0.71
C PHE A 553 18.59 -6.64 -0.86
N PRO A 554 19.30 -5.67 -1.48
CA PRO A 554 18.79 -4.43 -2.09
C PRO A 554 18.12 -4.62 -3.46
N THR A 555 17.24 -3.69 -3.81
CA THR A 555 16.67 -3.48 -5.14
C THR A 555 17.39 -2.33 -5.87
N ARG A 556 16.83 -1.80 -6.97
CA ARG A 556 17.44 -0.70 -7.73
C ARG A 556 17.21 0.69 -7.12
N ARG A 557 16.12 0.86 -6.35
CA ARG A 557 15.70 2.12 -5.72
C ARG A 557 15.38 3.24 -6.72
N GLU A 558 14.81 2.88 -7.88
CA GLU A 558 14.41 3.83 -8.93
C GLU A 558 13.31 4.78 -8.42
N ARG A 559 12.31 4.26 -7.69
CA ARG A 559 11.23 5.08 -7.12
C ARG A 559 11.73 6.04 -6.03
N GLU A 560 12.66 5.59 -5.20
CA GLU A 560 13.28 6.42 -4.15
C GLU A 560 14.09 7.58 -4.76
N GLN A 561 14.77 7.35 -5.88
CA GLN A 561 15.46 8.42 -6.61
C GLN A 561 14.46 9.48 -7.09
N THR A 562 13.33 9.06 -7.67
CA THR A 562 12.26 9.96 -8.11
C THR A 562 11.63 10.73 -6.96
N PHE A 563 11.34 10.05 -5.84
CA PHE A 563 10.80 10.69 -4.64
C PHE A 563 11.77 11.73 -4.05
N THR A 564 13.05 11.37 -3.96
CA THR A 564 14.11 12.29 -3.51
C THR A 564 14.19 13.51 -4.43
N ILE A 565 14.14 13.32 -5.75
CA ILE A 565 14.09 14.43 -6.73
C ILE A 565 12.90 15.35 -6.43
N ALA A 566 11.69 14.81 -6.25
CA ALA A 566 10.50 15.59 -5.93
C ALA A 566 10.65 16.38 -4.62
N HIS A 567 11.22 15.78 -3.58
CA HIS A 567 11.45 16.43 -2.30
C HIS A 567 12.49 17.55 -2.37
N ARG A 568 13.58 17.33 -3.11
CA ARG A 568 14.56 18.39 -3.43
C ARG A 568 13.89 19.53 -4.20
N LEU A 569 13.01 19.19 -5.16
CA LEU A 569 12.27 20.19 -5.91
C LEU A 569 11.38 21.04 -5.00
N PHE A 570 10.67 20.40 -4.07
CA PHE A 570 9.80 21.07 -3.10
C PHE A 570 10.57 22.06 -2.22
N ARG A 571 11.78 21.70 -1.77
CA ARG A 571 12.67 22.58 -0.98
C ARG A 571 13.33 23.70 -1.77
N GLY A 572 13.07 23.80 -3.08
CA GLY A 572 13.69 24.79 -3.96
C GLY A 572 15.17 24.50 -4.28
N GLU A 573 15.64 23.27 -4.02
CA GLU A 573 17.03 22.90 -4.31
C GLU A 573 17.26 22.76 -5.82
N ALA A 574 18.49 23.08 -6.24
CA ALA A 574 18.96 22.76 -7.58
C ALA A 574 19.20 21.25 -7.68
N ILE A 575 18.78 20.64 -8.80
CA ILE A 575 19.05 19.23 -9.11
C ILE A 575 20.20 19.11 -10.13
N HIS A 576 20.56 20.24 -10.77
CA HIS A 576 21.59 20.30 -11.81
C HIS A 576 22.47 21.55 -11.63
N GLY A 577 23.76 21.43 -11.96
CA GLY A 577 24.76 22.50 -11.82
C GLY A 577 25.91 22.10 -10.90
N GLU A 578 26.91 22.97 -10.75
CA GLU A 578 28.05 22.75 -9.84
C GLU A 578 27.64 22.79 -8.36
N ASP A 579 26.48 23.39 -8.06
CA ASP A 579 25.90 23.55 -6.72
C ASP A 579 24.80 22.50 -6.39
N ALA A 580 24.63 21.46 -7.22
CA ALA A 580 23.56 20.46 -7.13
C ALA A 580 23.98 19.10 -6.54
#